data_AF-A0A9E8MXE2-F1
#
_entry.id   AF-A0A9E8MXE2-F1
#
_cell.length_a   1.000
_cell.length_b   1.000
_cell.length_c   1.000
_cell.angle_alpha   90.00
_cell.angle_beta   90.00
_cell.angle_gamma   90.00
#
_symmetry.space_group_name_H-M   'P 1'
#
loop_
_entity.id
_entity.type
_entity.pdbx_description
1 polymer ?
#
loop_
_entity_poly.entity_id
_entity_poly.type
_entity_poly.pdbx_seq_one_letter_code
_entity_poly.pdbx_strand_id
1 'polypeptide(L)'
;MISNIEINKPAPMAKGNRIDLFNRETDFKQTIKILEAGKPVLITAFYSNGLLLLKALKMHLKRKLPNSSFQEQRAYRSEYHKLSNLVLIEIADHELSVKKGPSIGWLKKLYP
;
A
#
# COMPACT_ATOMS: atom_id res chain seq x y z
N MET A 1 -23.35 19.95 21.14
CA MET A 1 -23.72 18.81 20.27
C MET A 1 -22.53 18.54 19.36
N ILE A 2 -21.96 17.33 19.40
CA ILE A 2 -20.89 16.96 18.47
C ILE A 2 -21.58 16.61 17.16
N SER A 3 -21.34 17.40 16.12
CA SER A 3 -21.80 17.12 14.76
C SER A 3 -21.34 15.72 14.33
N ASN A 4 -22.20 14.97 13.64
CA ASN A 4 -21.81 13.71 13.00
C ASN A 4 -20.72 14.00 11.96
N ILE A 5 -19.45 13.76 12.32
CA ILE A 5 -18.31 13.88 11.42
C ILE A 5 -18.41 12.72 10.43
N GLU A 6 -18.57 13.00 9.14
CA GLU A 6 -18.41 11.99 8.10
C GLU A 6 -16.93 11.58 8.02
N ILE A 7 -16.62 10.40 8.55
CA ILE A 7 -15.25 9.89 8.59
C ILE A 7 -14.92 9.28 7.23
N ASN A 8 -14.00 9.91 6.49
CA ASN A 8 -13.41 9.32 5.30
C ASN A 8 -12.39 8.24 5.73
N LYS A 9 -12.81 6.98 5.74
CA LYS A 9 -11.97 5.81 6.05
C LYS A 9 -12.07 4.77 4.92
N PRO A 10 -10.97 4.09 4.56
CA PRO A 10 -11.02 3.02 3.58
C PRO A 10 -11.85 1.83 4.10
N ALA A 11 -12.56 1.16 3.19
CA ALA A 11 -13.29 -0.05 3.52
C ALA A 11 -12.31 -1.22 3.74
N PRO A 12 -12.51 -2.06 4.79
CA PRO A 12 -11.74 -3.29 4.95
C PRO A 12 -11.92 -4.22 3.74
N MET A 13 -10.84 -4.84 3.29
CA MET A 13 -10.89 -5.84 2.24
C MET A 13 -11.03 -7.24 2.85
N ALA A 14 -12.12 -7.95 2.56
CA ALA A 14 -12.30 -9.33 3.02
C ALA A 14 -11.27 -10.27 2.37
N LYS A 15 -10.83 -11.31 3.10
CA LYS A 15 -9.93 -12.40 2.62
C LYS A 15 -10.61 -13.32 1.58
N GLY A 16 -11.26 -12.76 0.56
CA GLY A 16 -11.97 -13.53 -0.46
C GLY A 16 -11.09 -14.03 -1.60
N ASN A 17 -9.95 -13.38 -1.87
CA ASN A 17 -9.11 -13.67 -3.02
C ASN A 17 -7.71 -14.15 -2.61
N ARG A 18 -7.08 -14.98 -3.45
CA ARG A 18 -5.66 -15.31 -3.36
C ARG A 18 -4.85 -14.02 -3.59
N ILE A 19 -4.37 -13.42 -2.51
CA ILE A 19 -3.51 -12.23 -2.56
C ILE A 19 -2.05 -12.72 -2.56
N ASP A 20 -1.25 -12.20 -3.48
CA ASP A 20 0.17 -12.53 -3.55
C ASP A 20 0.90 -12.00 -2.32
N LEU A 21 1.68 -12.85 -1.66
CA LEU A 21 2.44 -12.49 -0.47
C LEU A 21 3.79 -11.88 -0.86
N PHE A 22 4.18 -10.82 -0.17
CA PHE A 22 5.48 -10.18 -0.36
C PHE A 22 6.28 -10.17 0.94
N ASN A 23 7.53 -10.61 0.84
CA ASN A 23 8.54 -10.53 1.87
C ASN A 23 9.88 -10.07 1.25
N ARG A 24 10.98 -10.10 2.02
CA ARG A 24 12.29 -9.66 1.49
C ARG A 24 12.88 -10.62 0.44
N GLU A 25 12.45 -11.87 0.43
CA GLU A 25 12.96 -12.93 -0.45
C GLU A 25 12.28 -12.89 -1.82
N THR A 26 11.07 -12.32 -1.91
CA THR A 26 10.36 -12.12 -3.18
C THR A 26 11.02 -11.05 -4.06
N ASP A 27 11.06 -11.31 -5.38
CA ASP A 27 11.63 -10.38 -6.36
C ASP A 27 10.78 -9.11 -6.50
N PHE A 28 11.39 -7.96 -6.22
CA PHE A 28 10.78 -6.64 -6.42
C PHE A 28 10.29 -6.42 -7.86
N LYS A 29 11.02 -6.89 -8.88
CA LYS A 29 10.63 -6.70 -10.28
C LYS A 29 9.36 -7.46 -10.62
N GLN A 30 9.26 -8.71 -10.17
CA GLN A 30 8.06 -9.52 -10.36
C GLN A 30 6.87 -8.90 -9.61
N THR A 31 7.09 -8.44 -8.37
CA THR A 31 6.06 -7.79 -7.56
C THR A 31 5.54 -6.51 -8.22
N ILE A 32 6.43 -5.69 -8.78
CA ILE A 32 6.02 -4.48 -9.51
C ILE A 32 5.16 -4.83 -10.73
N LYS A 33 5.48 -5.90 -11.48
CA LYS A 33 4.64 -6.36 -12.59
C LYS A 33 3.25 -6.80 -12.14
N ILE A 34 3.14 -7.45 -10.97
CA ILE A 34 1.86 -7.83 -10.37
C ILE A 34 1.03 -6.59 -10.05
N LEU A 35 1.67 -5.56 -9.44
CA LEU A 35 1.02 -4.28 -9.15
C LEU A 35 0.59 -3.57 -10.44
N GLU A 36 1.43 -3.53 -11.47
CA GLU A 36 1.09 -2.96 -12.79
C GLU A 36 -0.08 -3.70 -13.47
N ALA A 37 -0.24 -5.01 -13.20
CA ALA A 37 -1.39 -5.79 -13.64
C ALA A 37 -2.67 -5.52 -12.82
N GLY A 38 -2.64 -4.60 -11.86
CA GLY A 38 -3.79 -4.23 -11.02
C GLY A 38 -4.08 -5.22 -9.90
N LYS A 39 -3.18 -6.16 -9.61
CA LYS A 39 -3.36 -7.17 -8.57
C LYS A 39 -2.77 -6.69 -7.25
N PRO A 40 -3.49 -6.85 -6.12
CA PRO A 40 -2.99 -6.47 -4.82
C PRO A 40 -1.91 -7.42 -4.33
N VAL A 41 -1.02 -6.90 -3.47
CA VAL A 41 0.08 -7.64 -2.85
C VAL A 41 0.04 -7.41 -1.34
N LEU A 42 0.11 -8.48 -0.55
CA LEU A 42 0.08 -8.43 0.90
C LEU A 42 1.49 -8.49 1.48
N ILE A 43 1.87 -7.46 2.24
CA ILE A 43 3.17 -7.43 2.93
C ILE A 43 3.12 -8.35 4.15
N THR A 44 4.18 -9.14 4.31
CA THR A 44 4.37 -10.05 5.44
C THR A 44 5.74 -9.87 6.09
N ALA A 45 5.93 -10.54 7.23
CA ALA A 45 7.15 -10.57 8.05
C ALA A 45 7.53 -9.25 8.73
N PHE A 46 7.91 -8.20 8.00
CA PHE A 46 8.40 -6.94 8.58
C PHE A 46 7.72 -5.72 7.93
N TYR A 47 7.39 -4.71 8.73
CA TYR A 47 6.85 -3.45 8.24
C TYR A 47 7.76 -2.76 7.21
N SER A 48 9.08 -2.85 7.40
CA SER A 48 10.07 -2.29 6.49
C SER A 48 10.04 -2.88 5.07
N ASN A 49 9.52 -4.11 4.89
CA ASN A 49 9.38 -4.71 3.56
C ASN A 49 8.45 -3.87 2.68
N GLY A 50 7.35 -3.36 3.25
CA GLY A 50 6.44 -2.46 2.56
C GLY A 50 7.12 -1.15 2.12
N LEU A 51 7.91 -0.55 3.02
CA LEU A 51 8.66 0.67 2.71
C LEU A 51 9.69 0.45 1.58
N LEU A 52 10.37 -0.71 1.58
CA LEU A 52 11.29 -1.08 0.52
C LEU A 52 10.57 -1.26 -0.82
N LEU A 53 9.40 -1.90 -0.82
CA LEU A 53 8.58 -2.08 -2.02
C LEU A 53 8.10 -0.73 -2.57
N LEU A 54 7.61 0.18 -1.72
CA LEU A 54 7.22 1.53 -2.13
C LEU A 54 8.41 2.32 -2.70
N LYS A 55 9.60 2.19 -2.09
CA LYS A 55 10.82 2.79 -2.63
C LYS A 55 11.16 2.23 -4.01
N ALA A 56 11.09 0.92 -4.19
CA ALA A 56 11.33 0.26 -5.48
C ALA A 56 10.33 0.72 -6.54
N LEU A 57 9.04 0.78 -6.20
CA LEU A 57 7.97 1.29 -7.06
C LEU A 57 8.24 2.73 -7.50
N LYS A 58 8.64 3.60 -6.56
CA LYS A 58 9.00 5.00 -6.85
C LYS A 58 10.15 5.09 -7.85
N MET A 59 11.21 4.28 -7.66
CA MET A 59 12.36 4.25 -8.58
C MET A 59 11.98 3.71 -9.96
N HIS A 60 11.11 2.69 -10.02
CA HIS A 60 10.60 2.13 -11.27
C HIS A 60 9.81 3.17 -12.07
N LEU A 61 8.83 3.82 -11.44
CA LEU A 61 8.02 4.83 -12.12
C LEU A 61 8.84 6.05 -12.57
N LYS A 62 9.83 6.48 -11.78
CA LYS A 62 10.73 7.58 -12.18
C LYS A 62 11.56 7.27 -13.42
N ARG A 63 11.84 5.99 -13.69
CA ARG A 63 12.56 5.56 -14.91
C ARG A 63 11.61 5.42 -16.10
N LYS A 64 10.34 5.09 -15.85
CA LYS A 64 9.33 4.81 -16.87
C LYS A 64 8.63 6.07 -17.38
N LEU A 65 8.36 7.02 -16.49
CA LEU A 65 7.60 8.24 -16.80
C LEU A 65 8.52 9.45 -16.83
N PRO A 66 8.39 10.34 -17.83
CA PRO A 66 9.01 11.65 -17.77
C PRO A 66 8.39 12.45 -16.62
N ASN A 67 9.12 13.42 -16.08
CA ASN A 67 8.72 14.18 -14.88
C ASN A 67 9.20 15.63 -14.93
N SER A 68 9.43 16.17 -16.13
CA SER A 68 9.95 17.53 -16.32
C SER A 68 8.82 18.57 -16.29
N SER A 69 7.65 18.24 -16.85
CA SER A 69 6.51 19.15 -16.88
C SER A 69 5.51 18.92 -15.72
N PHE A 70 4.67 19.92 -15.43
CA PHE A 70 3.61 19.80 -14.42
C PHE A 70 2.59 18.71 -14.76
N GLN A 71 2.25 18.54 -16.03
CA GLN A 71 1.31 17.50 -16.48
C GLN A 71 1.90 16.11 -16.26
N GLU A 72 3.17 15.93 -16.59
CA GLU A 72 3.91 14.68 -16.36
C GLU A 72 4.02 14.35 -14.87
N GLN A 73 4.35 15.33 -14.03
CA GLN A 73 4.38 15.15 -12.58
C GLN A 73 3.02 14.73 -12.01
N ARG A 74 1.92 15.26 -12.56
CA ARG A 74 0.56 14.86 -12.19
C ARG A 74 0.28 13.42 -12.62
N ALA A 75 0.65 13.03 -13.84
CA ALA A 75 0.53 11.65 -14.32
C ALA A 75 1.33 10.68 -13.45
N TYR A 76 2.58 11.00 -13.14
CA TYR A 76 3.43 10.23 -12.22
C TYR A 76 2.78 10.04 -10.85
N ARG A 77 2.24 11.10 -10.25
CA ARG A 77 1.58 11.00 -8.93
C ARG A 77 0.31 10.17 -8.98
N SER A 78 -0.45 10.26 -10.06
CA SER A 78 -1.67 9.47 -10.25
C SER A 78 -1.35 7.98 -10.37
N GLU A 79 -0.36 7.62 -11.19
CA GLU A 79 0.10 6.23 -11.33
C GLU A 79 0.69 5.68 -10.03
N TYR A 80 1.54 6.45 -9.36
CA TYR A 80 2.10 6.04 -8.06
C TYR A 80 0.99 5.80 -7.03
N HIS A 81 0.01 6.70 -6.92
CA HIS A 81 -1.11 6.55 -6.00
C HIS A 81 -1.95 5.31 -6.30
N LYS A 82 -2.23 5.04 -7.57
CA LYS A 82 -2.98 3.85 -8.01
C LYS A 82 -2.25 2.56 -7.61
N LEU A 83 -0.96 2.46 -7.91
CA LEU A 83 -0.17 1.27 -7.63
C LEU A 83 0.16 1.09 -6.14
N SER A 84 0.39 2.18 -5.40
CA SER A 84 0.68 2.10 -3.97
C SER A 84 -0.52 1.62 -3.16
N ASN A 85 -1.74 1.94 -3.59
CA ASN A 85 -2.97 1.50 -2.91
C ASN A 85 -3.25 0.00 -3.06
N LEU A 86 -2.56 -0.68 -3.99
CA LEU A 86 -2.60 -2.13 -4.14
C LEU A 86 -1.67 -2.86 -3.17
N VAL A 87 -0.81 -2.12 -2.45
CA VAL A 87 0.07 -2.69 -1.43
C VAL A 87 -0.69 -2.73 -0.11
N LEU A 88 -1.00 -3.94 0.35
CA LEU A 88 -1.85 -4.20 1.50
C LEU A 88 -1.03 -4.67 2.71
N ILE A 89 -1.57 -4.42 3.90
CA ILE A 89 -1.07 -4.96 5.17
C ILE A 89 -2.26 -5.55 5.91
N GLU A 90 -2.07 -6.74 6.49
CA GLU A 90 -3.08 -7.38 7.31
C GLU A 90 -3.22 -6.67 8.66
N ILE A 91 -4.47 -6.42 9.05
CA ILE A 91 -4.82 -5.88 10.36
C ILE A 91 -5.51 -6.99 11.14
N ALA A 92 -4.98 -7.33 12.31
CA ALA A 92 -5.56 -8.28 13.25
C ALA A 92 -5.62 -7.60 14.62
N ASP A 93 -6.76 -7.70 15.30
CA ASP A 93 -6.98 -7.10 16.63
C ASP A 93 -6.64 -5.58 16.71
N HIS A 94 -6.91 -4.85 15.62
CA HIS A 94 -6.59 -3.42 15.46
C HIS A 94 -5.08 -3.11 15.45
N GLU A 95 -4.25 -4.11 15.19
CA GLU A 95 -2.81 -3.99 15.08
C GLU A 95 -2.32 -4.50 13.72
N LEU A 96 -1.15 -4.03 13.30
CA LEU A 96 -0.54 -4.48 12.05
C LEU A 96 0.06 -5.88 12.26
N SER A 97 -0.32 -6.86 11.43
CA SER A 97 0.19 -8.25 11.46
C SER A 97 1.60 -8.35 10.84
N VAL A 98 2.53 -7.49 11.27
CA VAL A 98 3.92 -7.46 10.80
C VAL A 98 4.87 -7.13 11.96
N LYS A 99 6.10 -7.64 11.92
CA LYS A 99 7.12 -7.34 12.94
C LYS A 99 7.60 -5.90 12.80
N LYS A 100 7.89 -5.28 13.95
CA LYS A 100 8.44 -3.91 14.07
C LYS A 100 7.60 -2.84 13.36
N GLY A 101 6.27 -3.02 13.33
CA GLY A 101 5.32 -2.01 12.88
C GLY A 101 5.02 -0.98 13.97
N PRO A 102 4.61 0.25 13.60
CA PRO A 102 4.10 1.21 14.56
C PRO A 102 2.75 0.76 15.13
N SER A 103 2.46 1.13 16.38
CA SER A 103 1.11 1.01 16.93
C SER A 103 0.24 2.14 16.40
N ILE A 104 -0.96 1.81 15.91
CA ILE A 104 -1.88 2.76 15.27
C ILE A 104 -3.16 2.86 16.12
N GLY A 105 -3.16 3.77 17.10
CA GLY A 105 -4.25 3.88 18.08
C GLY A 105 -5.62 4.24 17.51
N TRP A 106 -5.68 4.86 16.32
CA TRP A 106 -6.95 5.19 15.67
C TRP A 106 -7.63 4.00 15.00
N LEU A 107 -6.95 2.86 14.79
CA LEU A 107 -7.60 1.66 14.26
C LEU A 107 -8.75 1.20 15.16
N LYS A 108 -8.54 1.22 16.49
CA LYS A 108 -9.57 0.91 17.50
C LYS A 108 -10.77 1.87 17.48
N LYS A 109 -10.56 3.12 17.06
CA LYS A 109 -11.62 4.14 17.00
C LYS A 109 -12.39 4.09 15.68
N LEU A 110 -11.69 3.82 14.57
CA LEU A 110 -12.26 3.89 13.23
C LEU A 110 -12.78 2.55 12.74
N TYR A 111 -12.34 1.42 13.31
CA TYR A 111 -12.75 0.07 12.92
C TYR A 111 -13.06 -0.77 14.17
N PRO A 112 -14.15 -0.45 14.90
CA PRO A 112 -14.59 -1.25 16.06
C PRO A 112 -15.12 -2.62 15.65
#